data_AF-A0A967GSD6-F1
#
_entry.id   AF-A0A967GSD6-F1
#
_cell.length_a   1.000
_cell.length_b   1.000
_cell.length_c   1.000
_cell.angle_alpha   90.00
_cell.angle_beta   90.00
_cell.angle_gamma   90.00
#
_symmetry.space_group_name_H-M   'P 1'
#
loop_
_entity.id
_entity.type
_entity.pdbx_description
1 polymer ?
#
loop_
_entity_poly.entity_id
_entity_poly.type
_entity_poly.pdbx_seq_one_letter_code
_entity_poly.pdbx_strand_id
1 'polypeptide(L)'
;MIKWTLQKIVGTKHQRELRRMWPMVTKINEIEQALQRQSPEALLEKTTGWQKHLHRYLPLKTATKREIERMGPEQLAELAGSLNQRFASLRDEFPSLPAQVDATTDSIDAAKESFHQIEEKFPERRARYLDQILPEAFAVVKNAARRLLGESITVCDQPVEWDMVHFDVQLIGGIALHRKMISEMMTGEGKTLVATLPVYLNALTGLGVHVVTVNDYLARRDSEWMGAVFKFLGLTVGCIQNQQAPQVRRDQYACDITYGTNSEFGFDYLRDNGMASSRDEQVQRGHYFAIIDEVDSILIDEARTPLIISGPSVVSTSTEQYDRHKPLVEQLVKRQNLLCNELASRAREALEKGDEEEAGRNLFKIKLGQPRNRQLMRMMEDPDLRRLLQKSELSMYQDAQKRDLFAIKEELYFTIDEKGHDADLMEMGREFLSPDDPEAFVLPDLAEAFAEIDADLEIDDDTRAERKDALQV
;
A
#
# COMPACT_ATOMS: atom_id res chain seq x y z
N MET A 1 -22.38 33.82 -25.79
CA MET A 1 -23.78 33.58 -26.22
C MET A 1 -23.97 32.14 -26.75
N ILE A 2 -23.28 31.70 -27.80
CA ILE A 2 -23.42 30.37 -28.42
C ILE A 2 -23.32 29.19 -27.41
N LYS A 3 -22.33 29.19 -26.51
CA LYS A 3 -22.16 28.14 -25.48
C LYS A 3 -23.33 28.06 -24.49
N TRP A 4 -23.92 29.20 -24.14
CA TRP A 4 -25.06 29.30 -23.23
C TRP A 4 -26.36 28.83 -23.90
N THR A 5 -26.57 29.20 -25.17
CA THR A 5 -27.72 28.73 -25.97
C THR A 5 -27.64 27.22 -26.25
N LEU A 6 -26.45 26.70 -26.57
CA LEU A 6 -26.20 25.24 -26.70
C LEU A 6 -26.41 24.50 -25.37
N GLN A 7 -26.00 25.08 -24.23
CA GLN A 7 -26.27 24.49 -22.91
C GLN A 7 -27.77 24.46 -22.58
N LYS A 8 -28.57 25.46 -23.00
CA LYS A 8 -30.03 25.42 -22.83
C LYS A 8 -30.72 24.36 -23.70
N ILE A 9 -30.20 24.10 -24.90
CA ILE A 9 -30.80 23.12 -25.84
C ILE A 9 -30.36 21.68 -25.51
N VAL A 10 -29.07 21.46 -25.22
CA VAL A 10 -28.50 20.13 -25.01
C VAL A 10 -28.48 19.74 -23.52
N GLY A 11 -28.61 20.71 -22.62
CA GLY A 11 -28.46 20.55 -21.17
C GLY A 11 -27.00 20.47 -20.71
N THR A 12 -26.79 20.60 -19.41
CA THR A 12 -25.46 20.41 -18.78
C THR A 12 -25.03 18.93 -18.84
N LYS A 13 -23.74 18.66 -18.60
CA LYS A 13 -23.23 17.28 -18.48
C LYS A 13 -24.05 16.49 -17.44
N HIS A 14 -24.29 17.06 -16.26
CA HIS A 14 -25.07 16.45 -15.19
C HIS A 14 -26.51 16.17 -15.60
N GLN A 15 -27.19 17.11 -16.27
CA GLN A 15 -28.54 16.88 -16.78
C GLN A 15 -28.63 15.76 -17.82
N ARG A 16 -27.56 15.52 -18.59
CA ARG A 16 -27.50 14.39 -19.52
C ARG A 16 -27.27 13.07 -18.79
N GLU A 17 -26.39 13.05 -17.79
CA GLU A 17 -26.17 11.85 -16.97
C GLU A 17 -27.44 11.44 -16.21
N LEU A 18 -28.15 12.39 -15.60
CA LEU A 18 -29.45 12.13 -14.97
C LEU A 18 -30.46 11.54 -15.96
N ARG A 19 -30.57 12.12 -17.17
CA ARG A 19 -31.43 11.59 -18.23
C ARG A 19 -31.05 10.17 -18.67
N ARG A 20 -29.77 9.81 -18.63
CA ARG A 20 -29.30 8.44 -18.94
C ARG A 20 -29.61 7.43 -17.83
N MET A 21 -29.76 7.88 -16.58
CA MET A 21 -30.08 7.01 -15.44
C MET A 21 -31.58 6.75 -15.30
N TRP A 22 -32.44 7.67 -15.73
CA TRP A 22 -33.90 7.55 -15.62
C TRP A 22 -34.51 6.25 -16.17
N PRO A 23 -34.13 5.74 -17.36
CA PRO A 23 -34.65 4.46 -17.85
C PRO A 23 -34.35 3.29 -16.90
N MET A 24 -33.22 3.33 -16.21
CA MET A 24 -32.86 2.33 -15.20
C MET A 24 -33.79 2.43 -13.97
N VAL A 25 -34.11 3.64 -13.54
CA VAL A 25 -35.04 3.89 -12.41
C VAL A 25 -36.43 3.35 -12.73
N THR A 26 -36.94 3.62 -13.93
CA THR A 26 -38.23 3.06 -14.39
C THR A 26 -38.21 1.53 -14.34
N LYS A 27 -37.15 0.91 -14.89
CA LYS A 27 -36.98 -0.55 -14.85
C LYS A 27 -36.91 -1.12 -13.43
N ILE A 28 -36.19 -0.45 -12.52
CA ILE A 28 -36.11 -0.84 -11.10
C ILE A 28 -37.52 -0.86 -10.48
N ASN A 29 -38.31 0.20 -10.70
CA ASN A 29 -39.65 0.30 -10.14
C ASN A 29 -40.62 -0.76 -10.71
N GLU A 30 -40.55 -1.03 -12.01
CA GLU A 30 -41.34 -2.09 -12.65
C GLU A 30 -41.03 -3.47 -12.04
N ILE A 31 -39.74 -3.77 -11.83
CA ILE A 31 -39.32 -5.03 -11.20
C ILE A 31 -39.76 -5.07 -9.74
N GLU A 32 -39.57 -3.98 -8.97
CA GLU A 32 -39.97 -3.91 -7.56
C GLU A 32 -41.45 -4.20 -7.39
N GLN A 33 -42.30 -3.61 -8.24
CA GLN A 33 -43.74 -3.84 -8.22
C GLN A 33 -44.08 -5.32 -8.48
N ALA A 34 -43.35 -5.99 -9.39
CA ALA A 34 -43.52 -7.42 -9.62
C ALA A 34 -43.07 -8.27 -8.42
N LEU A 35 -42.00 -7.87 -7.73
CA LEU A 35 -41.47 -8.55 -6.54
C LEU A 35 -42.40 -8.48 -5.32
N GLN A 36 -43.29 -7.48 -5.24
CA GLN A 36 -44.28 -7.38 -4.16
C GLN A 36 -45.23 -8.60 -4.10
N ARG A 37 -45.39 -9.34 -5.21
CA ARG A 37 -46.21 -10.56 -5.27
C ARG A 37 -45.44 -11.83 -4.91
N GLN A 38 -44.13 -11.74 -4.72
CA GLN A 38 -43.26 -12.88 -4.40
C GLN A 38 -43.08 -13.00 -2.88
N SER A 39 -42.65 -14.17 -2.42
CA SER A 39 -42.34 -14.38 -1.00
C SER A 39 -40.99 -13.76 -0.62
N PRO A 40 -40.72 -13.51 0.68
CA PRO A 40 -39.39 -13.08 1.14
C PRO A 40 -38.27 -14.04 0.73
N GLU A 41 -38.54 -15.34 0.71
CA GLU A 41 -37.57 -16.38 0.34
C GLU A 41 -37.10 -16.23 -1.11
N ALA A 42 -37.97 -15.78 -2.01
CA ALA A 42 -37.60 -15.51 -3.41
C ALA A 42 -36.53 -14.41 -3.54
N LEU A 43 -36.51 -13.44 -2.61
CA LEU A 43 -35.47 -12.39 -2.58
C LEU A 43 -34.13 -12.98 -2.10
N LEU A 44 -34.16 -13.86 -1.09
CA LEU A 44 -32.98 -14.57 -0.59
C LEU A 44 -32.38 -15.52 -1.64
N GLU A 45 -33.23 -16.23 -2.39
CA GLU A 45 -32.81 -17.08 -3.50
C GLU A 45 -32.09 -16.26 -4.59
N LYS A 46 -32.56 -15.05 -4.88
CA LYS A 46 -31.87 -14.11 -5.79
C LYS A 46 -30.49 -13.72 -5.25
N THR A 47 -30.38 -13.29 -3.98
CA THR A 47 -29.09 -12.99 -3.34
C THR A 47 -28.11 -14.16 -3.49
N THR A 48 -28.56 -15.36 -3.12
CA THR A 48 -27.75 -16.58 -3.13
C THR A 48 -27.30 -16.94 -4.55
N GLY A 49 -28.18 -16.81 -5.54
CA GLY A 49 -27.88 -17.04 -6.94
C GLY A 49 -26.80 -16.09 -7.47
N TRP A 50 -26.89 -14.81 -7.15
CA TRP A 50 -25.89 -13.80 -7.54
C TRP A 50 -24.54 -14.02 -6.85
N GLN A 51 -24.54 -14.29 -5.54
CA GLN A 51 -23.34 -14.65 -4.79
C GLN A 51 -22.66 -15.88 -5.38
N LYS A 52 -23.42 -16.95 -5.67
CA LYS A 52 -22.87 -18.17 -6.30
C LYS A 52 -22.17 -17.86 -7.62
N HIS A 53 -22.75 -16.99 -8.46
CA HIS A 53 -22.12 -16.58 -9.71
C HIS A 53 -20.84 -15.77 -9.46
N LEU A 54 -20.91 -14.74 -8.61
CA LEU A 54 -19.85 -13.77 -8.38
C LEU A 54 -18.67 -14.35 -7.57
N HIS A 55 -18.94 -15.24 -6.61
CA HIS A 55 -17.93 -15.84 -5.75
C HIS A 55 -16.95 -16.74 -6.53
N ARG A 56 -17.28 -17.15 -7.76
CA ARG A 56 -16.34 -17.79 -8.69
C ARG A 56 -15.14 -16.90 -9.04
N TYR A 57 -15.28 -15.59 -8.89
CA TYR A 57 -14.23 -14.60 -9.13
C TYR A 57 -13.51 -14.12 -7.86
N LEU A 58 -13.68 -14.81 -6.72
CA LEU A 58 -12.86 -14.55 -5.53
C LEU A 58 -11.40 -14.98 -5.75
N PRO A 59 -10.44 -14.27 -5.14
CA PRO A 59 -9.03 -14.65 -5.16
C PRO A 59 -8.80 -16.07 -4.66
N LEU A 60 -7.76 -16.70 -5.19
CA LEU A 60 -7.39 -18.05 -4.80
C LEU A 60 -6.71 -18.03 -3.43
N LYS A 61 -7.35 -18.63 -2.43
CA LYS A 61 -6.74 -18.89 -1.11
C LYS A 61 -6.11 -20.28 -1.14
N THR A 62 -4.81 -20.35 -1.39
CA THR A 62 -4.05 -21.61 -1.40
C THR A 62 -2.74 -21.48 -0.64
N ALA A 63 -2.23 -22.62 -0.21
CA ALA A 63 -0.91 -22.75 0.38
C ALA A 63 0.20 -22.24 -0.56
N THR A 64 1.27 -21.73 0.06
CA THR A 64 2.53 -21.34 -0.59
C THR A 64 3.23 -22.56 -1.18
N LYS A 65 4.17 -22.32 -2.10
CA LYS A 65 4.94 -23.40 -2.73
C LYS A 65 5.65 -24.28 -1.69
N ARG A 66 6.30 -23.64 -0.71
CA ARG A 66 6.99 -24.34 0.40
C ARG A 66 6.05 -25.20 1.23
N GLU A 67 4.85 -24.71 1.52
CA GLU A 67 3.84 -25.49 2.24
C GLU A 67 3.38 -26.70 1.42
N ILE A 68 3.16 -26.53 0.11
CA ILE A 68 2.78 -27.63 -0.80
C ILE A 68 3.88 -28.69 -0.89
N GLU A 69 5.16 -28.28 -0.95
CA GLU A 69 6.30 -29.21 -0.97
C GLU A 69 6.42 -30.05 0.31
N ARG A 70 5.90 -29.55 1.45
CA ARG A 70 5.87 -30.27 2.74
C ARG A 70 4.59 -31.12 2.93
N MET A 71 3.61 -31.04 2.04
CA MET A 71 2.33 -31.75 2.16
C MET A 71 2.46 -33.25 1.87
N GLY A 72 1.70 -34.04 2.62
CA GLY A 72 1.53 -35.47 2.33
C GLY A 72 0.62 -35.75 1.13
N PRO A 73 0.60 -36.99 0.59
CA PRO A 73 -0.21 -37.35 -0.57
C PRO A 73 -1.71 -37.07 -0.42
N GLU A 74 -2.26 -37.27 0.79
CA GLU A 74 -3.68 -37.01 1.07
C GLU A 74 -4.03 -35.52 1.00
N GLN A 75 -3.17 -34.66 1.56
CA GLN A 75 -3.33 -33.20 1.53
C GLN A 75 -3.21 -32.65 0.10
N LEU A 76 -2.28 -33.19 -0.69
CA LEU A 76 -2.15 -32.84 -2.11
C LEU A 76 -3.39 -33.25 -2.91
N ALA A 77 -3.97 -34.42 -2.62
CA ALA A 77 -5.21 -34.87 -3.27
C ALA A 77 -6.40 -33.98 -2.92
N GLU A 78 -6.54 -33.55 -1.66
CA GLU A 78 -7.57 -32.60 -1.23
C GLU A 78 -7.42 -31.24 -1.92
N LEU A 79 -6.20 -30.69 -1.94
CA LEU A 79 -5.90 -29.42 -2.59
C LEU A 79 -6.19 -29.46 -4.09
N ALA A 80 -5.74 -30.51 -4.78
CA ALA A 80 -6.02 -30.72 -6.20
C ALA A 80 -7.53 -30.87 -6.47
N GLY A 81 -8.26 -31.58 -5.61
CA GLY A 81 -9.72 -31.72 -5.69
C GLY A 81 -10.44 -30.37 -5.58
N SER A 82 -10.04 -29.53 -4.61
CA SER A 82 -10.56 -28.18 -4.43
C SER A 82 -10.29 -27.28 -5.65
N LEU A 83 -9.07 -27.31 -6.19
CA LEU A 83 -8.71 -26.58 -7.41
C LEU A 83 -9.53 -27.04 -8.62
N ASN A 84 -9.72 -28.35 -8.80
CA ASN A 84 -10.54 -28.89 -9.88
C ASN A 84 -11.99 -28.41 -9.80
N GLN A 85 -12.60 -28.44 -8.61
CA GLN A 85 -13.96 -27.93 -8.41
C GLN A 85 -14.04 -26.43 -8.71
N ARG A 86 -13.03 -25.67 -8.28
CA ARG A 86 -12.93 -24.23 -8.53
C ARG A 86 -12.84 -23.94 -10.03
N PHE A 87 -11.96 -24.63 -10.75
CA PHE A 87 -11.69 -24.39 -12.16
C PHE A 87 -12.84 -24.85 -13.05
N ALA A 88 -13.52 -25.94 -12.70
CA ALA A 88 -14.72 -26.40 -13.40
C ALA A 88 -15.78 -25.29 -13.50
N SER A 89 -15.93 -24.46 -12.46
CA SER A 89 -16.88 -23.35 -12.46
C SER A 89 -16.49 -22.17 -13.37
N LEU A 90 -15.22 -22.08 -13.78
CA LEU A 90 -14.66 -20.96 -14.56
C LEU A 90 -14.29 -21.36 -16.00
N ARG A 91 -14.19 -22.66 -16.29
CA ARG A 91 -13.63 -23.19 -17.53
C ARG A 91 -14.37 -22.74 -18.79
N ASP A 92 -15.69 -22.61 -18.73
CA ASP A 92 -16.50 -22.13 -19.85
C ASP A 92 -16.13 -20.70 -20.26
N GLU A 93 -15.68 -19.89 -19.29
CA GLU A 93 -15.28 -18.50 -19.50
C GLU A 93 -13.77 -18.34 -19.74
N PHE A 94 -12.97 -19.29 -19.23
CA PHE A 94 -11.52 -19.28 -19.28
C PHE A 94 -10.96 -20.66 -19.74
N PRO A 95 -10.95 -20.92 -21.06
CA PRO A 95 -10.45 -22.18 -21.61
C PRO A 95 -8.95 -22.45 -21.37
N SER A 96 -8.19 -21.44 -20.96
CA SER A 96 -6.77 -21.55 -20.61
C SER A 96 -6.51 -22.31 -19.30
N LEU A 97 -7.54 -22.49 -18.46
CA LEU A 97 -7.40 -23.26 -17.22
C LEU A 97 -7.22 -24.76 -17.53
N PRO A 98 -6.40 -25.48 -16.75
CA PRO A 98 -6.22 -26.91 -16.96
C PRO A 98 -7.53 -27.69 -16.77
N ALA A 99 -7.69 -28.74 -17.60
CA ALA A 99 -8.85 -29.63 -17.55
C ALA A 99 -8.88 -30.48 -16.26
N GLN A 100 -7.70 -30.79 -15.74
CA GLN A 100 -7.49 -31.56 -14.54
C GLN A 100 -6.22 -31.06 -13.85
N VAL A 101 -6.29 -30.91 -12.53
CA VAL A 101 -5.14 -30.69 -11.65
C VAL A 101 -4.85 -32.02 -10.96
N ASP A 102 -3.64 -32.54 -11.11
CA ASP A 102 -3.21 -33.79 -10.48
C ASP A 102 -2.67 -33.53 -9.09
N ALA A 103 -2.68 -34.54 -8.22
CA ALA A 103 -2.20 -34.48 -6.84
C ALA A 103 -0.66 -34.51 -6.75
N THR A 104 -0.01 -33.60 -7.48
CA THR A 104 1.44 -33.44 -7.51
C THR A 104 1.79 -31.96 -7.34
N THR A 105 2.93 -31.67 -6.71
CA THR A 105 3.39 -30.29 -6.47
C THR A 105 3.47 -29.49 -7.76
N ASP A 106 4.09 -30.05 -8.81
CA ASP A 106 4.26 -29.38 -10.10
C ASP A 106 2.93 -29.05 -10.78
N SER A 107 1.96 -29.98 -10.76
CA SER A 107 0.64 -29.78 -11.36
C SER A 107 -0.15 -28.69 -10.61
N ILE A 108 -0.09 -28.71 -9.27
CA ILE A 108 -0.76 -27.71 -8.43
C ILE A 108 -0.15 -26.33 -8.62
N ASP A 109 1.18 -26.22 -8.68
CA ASP A 109 1.86 -24.94 -8.91
C ASP A 109 1.57 -24.39 -10.32
N ALA A 110 1.61 -25.22 -11.36
CA ALA A 110 1.25 -24.80 -12.71
C ALA A 110 -0.23 -24.37 -12.81
N ALA A 111 -1.12 -25.05 -12.07
CA ALA A 111 -2.53 -24.68 -11.97
C ALA A 111 -2.71 -23.30 -11.29
N LYS A 112 -1.98 -23.04 -10.20
CA LYS A 112 -1.99 -21.73 -9.53
C LYS A 112 -1.51 -20.61 -10.45
N GLU A 113 -0.42 -20.84 -11.19
CA GLU A 113 0.08 -19.87 -12.17
C GLU A 113 -0.96 -19.58 -13.26
N SER A 114 -1.60 -20.63 -13.81
CA SER A 114 -2.67 -20.49 -14.79
C SER A 114 -3.87 -19.71 -14.24
N PHE A 115 -4.19 -19.86 -12.95
CA PHE A 115 -5.23 -19.09 -12.28
C PHE A 115 -4.85 -17.61 -12.16
N HIS A 116 -3.63 -17.30 -11.73
CA HIS A 116 -3.17 -15.91 -11.58
C HIS A 116 -3.24 -15.13 -12.91
N GLN A 117 -2.95 -15.78 -14.03
CA GLN A 117 -3.06 -15.16 -15.36
C GLN A 117 -4.49 -14.75 -15.73
N ILE A 118 -5.51 -15.46 -15.23
CA ILE A 118 -6.92 -15.11 -15.50
C ILE A 118 -7.51 -14.17 -14.47
N GLU A 119 -6.94 -14.13 -13.25
CA GLU A 119 -7.41 -13.31 -12.13
C GLU A 119 -7.42 -11.81 -12.47
N GLU A 120 -6.47 -11.35 -13.30
CA GLU A 120 -6.44 -9.97 -13.82
C GLU A 120 -7.72 -9.56 -14.55
N LYS A 121 -8.44 -10.51 -15.13
CA LYS A 121 -9.70 -10.27 -15.88
C LYS A 121 -10.93 -10.27 -14.98
N PHE A 122 -10.81 -10.70 -13.73
CA PHE A 122 -11.95 -10.81 -12.82
C PHE A 122 -12.63 -9.47 -12.48
N PRO A 123 -11.90 -8.36 -12.23
CA PRO A 123 -12.55 -7.08 -11.96
C PRO A 123 -13.52 -6.64 -13.06
N GLU A 124 -13.13 -6.78 -14.34
CA GLU A 124 -13.98 -6.43 -15.48
C GLU A 124 -15.21 -7.34 -15.57
N ARG A 125 -15.04 -8.66 -15.36
CA ARG A 125 -16.13 -9.64 -15.38
C ARG A 125 -17.15 -9.37 -14.28
N ARG A 126 -16.69 -9.10 -13.05
CA ARG A 126 -17.54 -8.72 -11.93
C ARG A 126 -18.31 -7.44 -12.24
N ALA A 127 -17.61 -6.38 -12.69
CA ALA A 127 -18.24 -5.10 -13.01
C ALA A 127 -19.36 -5.26 -14.06
N ARG A 128 -19.10 -6.00 -15.15
CA ARG A 128 -20.09 -6.27 -16.19
C ARG A 128 -21.32 -7.01 -15.66
N TYR A 129 -21.12 -8.01 -14.79
CA TYR A 129 -22.23 -8.75 -14.20
C TYR A 129 -23.03 -7.90 -13.21
N LEU A 130 -22.35 -7.11 -12.37
CA LEU A 130 -22.99 -6.17 -11.44
C LEU A 130 -23.85 -5.14 -12.18
N ASP A 131 -23.34 -4.56 -13.28
CA ASP A 131 -24.10 -3.65 -14.14
C ASP A 131 -25.35 -4.32 -14.75
N GLN A 132 -25.24 -5.61 -15.11
CA GLN A 132 -26.35 -6.38 -15.66
C GLN A 132 -27.46 -6.61 -14.63
N ILE A 133 -27.09 -6.99 -13.40
CA ILE A 133 -28.06 -7.30 -12.33
C ILE A 133 -28.53 -6.07 -11.57
N LEU A 134 -27.85 -4.92 -11.70
CA LEU A 134 -28.16 -3.67 -11.00
C LEU A 134 -29.65 -3.36 -10.89
N PRO A 135 -30.46 -3.35 -11.97
CA PRO A 135 -31.88 -3.01 -11.84
C PRO A 135 -32.67 -4.01 -10.99
N GLU A 136 -32.34 -5.30 -11.07
CA GLU A 136 -32.98 -6.32 -10.23
C GLU A 136 -32.51 -6.24 -8.79
N ALA A 137 -31.21 -6.07 -8.56
CA ALA A 137 -30.63 -5.95 -7.22
C ALA A 137 -31.19 -4.73 -6.47
N PHE A 138 -31.28 -3.58 -7.13
CA PHE A 138 -31.85 -2.37 -6.53
C PHE A 138 -33.36 -2.52 -6.25
N ALA A 139 -34.08 -3.23 -7.12
CA ALA A 139 -35.48 -3.55 -6.88
C ALA A 139 -35.66 -4.48 -5.66
N VAL A 140 -34.77 -5.45 -5.48
CA VAL A 140 -34.74 -6.33 -4.30
C VAL A 140 -34.50 -5.52 -3.02
N VAL A 141 -33.53 -4.59 -3.01
CA VAL A 141 -33.26 -3.71 -1.86
C VAL A 141 -34.46 -2.82 -1.54
N LYS A 142 -35.05 -2.17 -2.56
CA LYS A 142 -36.25 -1.35 -2.37
C LYS A 142 -37.43 -2.16 -1.86
N ASN A 143 -37.61 -3.39 -2.35
CA ASN A 143 -38.67 -4.29 -1.89
C ASN A 143 -38.43 -4.77 -0.44
N ALA A 144 -37.19 -5.04 -0.05
CA ALA A 144 -36.83 -5.35 1.34
C ALA A 144 -37.15 -4.18 2.28
N ALA A 145 -36.74 -2.95 1.92
CA ALA A 145 -37.12 -1.76 2.66
C ALA A 145 -38.64 -1.60 2.79
N ARG A 146 -39.42 -1.90 1.73
CA ARG A 146 -40.88 -1.91 1.80
C ARG A 146 -41.45 -2.97 2.74
N ARG A 147 -40.88 -4.18 2.75
CA ARG A 147 -41.37 -5.28 3.61
C ARG A 147 -41.08 -5.04 5.09
N LEU A 148 -40.07 -4.24 5.40
CA LEU A 148 -39.76 -3.83 6.76
C LEU A 148 -40.69 -2.71 7.28
N LEU A 149 -41.60 -2.16 6.47
CA LEU A 149 -42.50 -1.10 6.93
C LEU A 149 -43.30 -1.50 8.17
N GLY A 150 -43.23 -0.67 9.21
CA GLY A 150 -43.89 -0.88 10.49
C GLY A 150 -43.17 -1.83 11.45
N GLU A 151 -42.05 -2.44 11.03
CA GLU A 151 -41.22 -3.25 11.92
C GLU A 151 -40.42 -2.37 12.89
N SER A 152 -40.20 -2.86 14.10
CA SER A 152 -39.39 -2.19 15.11
C SER A 152 -37.98 -2.78 15.12
N ILE A 153 -36.99 -1.96 14.78
CA ILE A 153 -35.57 -2.34 14.73
C ILE A 153 -34.86 -1.73 15.94
N THR A 154 -34.11 -2.54 16.69
CA THR A 154 -33.25 -2.01 17.76
C THR A 154 -32.02 -1.36 17.13
N VAL A 155 -31.85 -0.06 17.39
CA VAL A 155 -30.74 0.77 16.92
C VAL A 155 -30.20 1.56 18.10
N CYS A 156 -28.92 1.39 18.41
CA CYS A 156 -28.23 1.97 19.58
C CYS A 156 -29.05 1.78 20.86
N ASP A 157 -29.50 0.54 21.10
CA ASP A 157 -30.28 0.15 22.29
C ASP A 157 -31.68 0.81 22.37
N GLN A 158 -32.17 1.41 21.29
CA GLN A 158 -33.48 2.03 21.19
C GLN A 158 -34.32 1.41 20.07
N PRO A 159 -35.62 1.16 20.29
CA PRO A 159 -36.51 0.72 19.22
C PRO A 159 -36.78 1.89 18.25
N VAL A 160 -36.52 1.66 16.97
CA VAL A 160 -36.79 2.59 15.87
C VAL A 160 -37.75 1.91 14.91
N GLU A 161 -38.88 2.54 14.62
CA GLU A 161 -39.81 2.06 13.61
C GLU A 161 -39.23 2.29 12.20
N TRP A 162 -39.31 1.27 11.35
CA TRP A 162 -38.92 1.39 9.96
C TRP A 162 -40.08 1.94 9.13
N ASP A 163 -39.98 3.22 8.74
CA ASP A 163 -40.97 3.92 7.91
C ASP A 163 -40.33 4.50 6.63
N MET A 164 -39.57 3.66 5.91
CA MET A 164 -38.77 4.11 4.77
C MET A 164 -38.88 3.17 3.56
N VAL A 165 -39.11 3.76 2.38
CA VAL A 165 -39.00 3.10 1.08
C VAL A 165 -38.31 4.05 0.11
N HIS A 166 -37.44 3.52 -0.75
CA HIS A 166 -36.66 4.36 -1.67
C HIS A 166 -37.53 5.15 -2.65
N PHE A 167 -37.31 6.47 -2.70
CA PHE A 167 -37.79 7.36 -3.75
C PHE A 167 -36.97 7.24 -5.03
N ASP A 168 -37.52 7.70 -6.15
CA ASP A 168 -36.86 7.63 -7.47
C ASP A 168 -35.53 8.41 -7.51
N VAL A 169 -35.48 9.57 -6.84
CA VAL A 169 -34.25 10.37 -6.70
C VAL A 169 -33.17 9.63 -5.90
N GLN A 170 -33.56 8.79 -4.95
CA GLN A 170 -32.64 7.96 -4.17
C GLN A 170 -32.09 6.81 -5.02
N LEU A 171 -32.90 6.24 -5.92
CA LEU A 171 -32.44 5.24 -6.89
C LEU A 171 -31.39 5.85 -7.84
N ILE A 172 -31.58 7.10 -8.29
CA ILE A 172 -30.58 7.84 -9.07
C ILE A 172 -29.28 8.00 -8.27
N GLY A 173 -29.38 8.41 -7.01
CA GLY A 173 -28.21 8.55 -6.12
C GLY A 173 -27.44 7.24 -5.97
N GLY A 174 -28.15 6.12 -5.76
CA GLY A 174 -27.53 4.80 -5.68
C GLY A 174 -26.81 4.38 -6.97
N ILE A 175 -27.41 4.67 -8.13
CA ILE A 175 -26.79 4.39 -9.45
C ILE A 175 -25.51 5.22 -9.60
N ALA A 176 -25.54 6.50 -9.21
CA ALA A 176 -24.39 7.38 -9.29
C ALA A 176 -23.24 6.88 -8.40
N LEU A 177 -23.53 6.48 -7.16
CA LEU A 177 -22.53 5.92 -6.23
C LEU A 177 -21.90 4.63 -6.77
N HIS A 178 -22.71 3.70 -7.30
CA HIS A 178 -22.16 2.48 -7.92
C HIS A 178 -21.22 2.80 -9.11
N ARG A 179 -21.55 3.85 -9.88
CA ARG A 179 -20.74 4.34 -10.99
C ARG A 179 -19.54 5.21 -10.56
N LYS A 180 -19.15 5.17 -9.28
CA LYS A 180 -17.99 5.89 -8.72
C LYS A 180 -18.11 7.41 -8.86
N MET A 181 -19.33 7.94 -8.77
CA MET A 181 -19.63 9.38 -8.75
C MET A 181 -19.95 9.85 -7.34
N ILE A 182 -19.83 11.15 -7.10
CA ILE A 182 -20.35 11.79 -5.89
C ILE A 182 -21.84 12.10 -6.11
N SER A 183 -22.69 11.63 -5.20
CA SER A 183 -24.12 11.93 -5.20
C SER A 183 -24.41 13.05 -4.22
N GLU A 184 -24.51 14.28 -4.72
CA GLU A 184 -24.90 15.45 -3.92
C GLU A 184 -26.41 15.43 -3.67
N MET A 185 -26.80 15.34 -2.40
CA MET A 185 -28.20 15.30 -1.96
C MET A 185 -28.36 16.21 -0.74
N MET A 186 -29.48 16.93 -0.68
CA MET A 186 -29.78 17.80 0.46
C MET A 186 -29.97 16.98 1.74
N THR A 187 -29.66 17.57 2.88
CA THR A 187 -29.93 16.95 4.19
C THR A 187 -31.42 16.64 4.31
N GLY A 188 -31.75 15.41 4.72
CA GLY A 188 -33.14 14.92 4.79
C GLY A 188 -33.59 14.11 3.58
N GLU A 189 -32.84 14.11 2.46
CA GLU A 189 -33.16 13.28 1.28
C GLU A 189 -32.84 11.79 1.47
N GLY A 190 -32.41 11.37 2.67
CA GLY A 190 -32.16 9.97 3.02
C GLY A 190 -30.84 9.39 2.49
N LYS A 191 -29.73 10.15 2.59
CA LYS A 191 -28.37 9.71 2.20
C LYS A 191 -28.01 8.31 2.73
N THR A 192 -28.32 8.05 4.01
CA THR A 192 -28.08 6.76 4.67
C THR A 192 -28.84 5.61 4.00
N LEU A 193 -30.10 5.82 3.64
CA LEU A 193 -30.91 4.82 2.93
C LEU A 193 -30.42 4.61 1.48
N VAL A 194 -29.99 5.68 0.80
CA VAL A 194 -29.45 5.61 -0.58
C VAL A 194 -28.25 4.68 -0.64
N ALA A 195 -27.36 4.72 0.36
CA ALA A 195 -26.16 3.90 0.42
C ALA A 195 -26.45 2.39 0.40
N THR A 196 -27.62 1.95 0.89
CA THR A 196 -28.00 0.52 0.89
C THR A 196 -27.99 -0.11 -0.50
N LEU A 197 -28.34 0.66 -1.54
CA LEU A 197 -28.43 0.17 -2.91
C LEU A 197 -27.06 -0.26 -3.48
N PRO A 198 -26.05 0.63 -3.60
CA PRO A 198 -24.73 0.26 -4.10
C PRO A 198 -23.97 -0.63 -3.11
N VAL A 199 -24.19 -0.50 -1.80
CA VAL A 199 -23.54 -1.37 -0.80
C VAL A 199 -23.99 -2.81 -0.98
N TYR A 200 -25.31 -3.07 -1.04
CA TYR A 200 -25.83 -4.41 -1.29
C TYR A 200 -25.28 -4.99 -2.59
N LEU A 201 -25.39 -4.26 -3.71
CA LEU A 201 -24.95 -4.74 -5.02
C LEU A 201 -23.47 -5.16 -5.03
N ASN A 202 -22.58 -4.34 -4.47
CA ASN A 202 -21.15 -4.64 -4.45
C ASN A 202 -20.78 -5.71 -3.40
N ALA A 203 -21.54 -5.81 -2.30
CA ALA A 203 -21.33 -6.82 -1.26
C ALA A 203 -21.60 -8.25 -1.78
N LEU A 204 -22.44 -8.43 -2.80
CA LEU A 204 -22.68 -9.72 -3.47
C LEU A 204 -21.41 -10.39 -4.04
N THR A 205 -20.30 -9.65 -4.15
CA THR A 205 -19.02 -10.19 -4.61
C THR A 205 -18.27 -11.01 -3.56
N GLY A 206 -18.59 -10.85 -2.27
CA GLY A 206 -17.88 -11.48 -1.16
C GLY A 206 -16.51 -10.88 -0.86
N LEU A 207 -16.12 -9.78 -1.53
CA LEU A 207 -14.85 -9.08 -1.34
C LEU A 207 -14.87 -8.05 -0.20
N GLY A 208 -16.03 -7.83 0.42
CA GLY A 208 -16.23 -6.84 1.47
C GLY A 208 -16.51 -5.43 0.94
N VAL A 209 -17.45 -4.73 1.57
CA VAL A 209 -17.73 -3.30 1.31
C VAL A 209 -17.52 -2.51 2.60
N HIS A 210 -16.71 -1.45 2.53
CA HIS A 210 -16.51 -0.55 3.66
C HIS A 210 -17.47 0.64 3.57
N VAL A 211 -18.21 0.90 4.64
CA VAL A 211 -19.04 2.11 4.77
C VAL A 211 -18.40 3.02 5.81
N VAL A 212 -17.87 4.14 5.35
CA VAL A 212 -17.09 5.08 6.16
C VAL A 212 -17.99 6.22 6.60
N THR A 213 -18.02 6.46 7.90
CA THR A 213 -18.75 7.56 8.54
C THR A 213 -17.78 8.46 9.32
N VAL A 214 -18.26 9.62 9.76
CA VAL A 214 -17.43 10.60 10.49
C VAL A 214 -17.17 10.25 11.96
N ASN A 215 -17.96 9.37 12.58
CA ASN A 215 -17.73 8.97 13.98
C ASN A 215 -18.32 7.59 14.33
N ASP A 216 -17.83 6.99 15.42
CA ASP A 216 -18.20 5.64 15.87
C ASP A 216 -19.70 5.49 16.19
N TYR A 217 -20.36 6.56 16.65
CA TYR A 217 -21.80 6.52 16.92
C TYR A 217 -22.60 6.36 15.63
N LEU A 218 -22.27 7.14 14.58
CA LEU A 218 -22.93 7.04 13.28
C LEU A 218 -22.63 5.70 12.61
N ALA A 219 -21.38 5.22 12.70
CA ALA A 219 -21.02 3.87 12.23
C ALA A 219 -21.91 2.80 12.88
N ARG A 220 -22.00 2.79 14.21
CA ARG A 220 -22.84 1.82 14.94
C ARG A 220 -24.31 1.96 14.58
N ARG A 221 -24.86 3.19 14.67
CA ARG A 221 -26.27 3.50 14.36
C ARG A 221 -26.65 3.01 12.97
N ASP A 222 -25.85 3.34 11.96
CA ASP A 222 -26.19 3.04 10.56
C ASP A 222 -25.97 1.56 10.25
N SER A 223 -24.97 0.92 10.86
CA SER A 223 -24.74 -0.53 10.75
C SER A 223 -25.90 -1.36 11.32
N GLU A 224 -26.55 -0.88 12.38
CA GLU A 224 -27.69 -1.56 13.00
C GLU A 224 -28.98 -1.23 12.24
N TRP A 225 -29.19 0.05 11.90
CA TRP A 225 -30.40 0.51 11.23
C TRP A 225 -30.50 0.04 9.79
N MET A 226 -29.55 0.40 8.93
CA MET A 226 -29.51 -0.07 7.54
C MET A 226 -29.15 -1.55 7.46
N GLY A 227 -28.45 -2.06 8.48
CA GLY A 227 -28.17 -3.49 8.63
C GLY A 227 -29.41 -4.37 8.64
N ALA A 228 -30.57 -3.86 9.07
CA ALA A 228 -31.83 -4.59 8.99
C ALA A 228 -32.15 -5.02 7.55
N VAL A 229 -31.95 -4.14 6.57
CA VAL A 229 -32.16 -4.43 5.14
C VAL A 229 -31.19 -5.50 4.65
N PHE A 230 -29.91 -5.37 4.99
CA PHE A 230 -28.88 -6.32 4.55
C PHE A 230 -29.08 -7.71 5.16
N LYS A 231 -29.38 -7.78 6.46
CA LYS A 231 -29.66 -9.02 7.18
C LYS A 231 -30.93 -9.69 6.65
N PHE A 232 -31.98 -8.91 6.37
CA PHE A 232 -33.20 -9.42 5.71
C PHE A 232 -32.89 -10.05 4.34
N LEU A 233 -31.90 -9.53 3.62
CA LEU A 233 -31.45 -10.04 2.32
C LEU A 233 -30.35 -11.10 2.40
N GLY A 234 -30.00 -11.56 3.60
CA GLY A 234 -29.05 -12.65 3.83
C GLY A 234 -27.57 -12.25 3.85
N LEU A 235 -27.26 -10.95 3.94
CA LEU A 235 -25.89 -10.46 4.07
C LEU A 235 -25.49 -10.25 5.54
N THR A 236 -24.20 -10.41 5.80
CA THR A 236 -23.60 -10.14 7.11
C THR A 236 -23.12 -8.70 7.21
N VAL A 237 -23.24 -8.10 8.40
CA VAL A 237 -22.88 -6.70 8.66
C VAL A 237 -22.05 -6.62 9.92
N GLY A 238 -20.85 -6.06 9.80
CA GLY A 238 -19.96 -5.76 10.91
C GLY A 238 -19.81 -4.25 11.14
N CYS A 239 -19.37 -3.88 12.34
CA CYS A 239 -19.04 -2.50 12.70
C CYS A 239 -17.73 -2.48 13.51
N ILE A 240 -16.70 -1.85 12.95
CA ILE A 240 -15.48 -1.58 13.70
C ILE A 240 -15.66 -0.34 14.57
N GLN A 241 -15.14 -0.40 15.79
CA GLN A 241 -15.20 0.67 16.77
C GLN A 241 -13.85 0.77 17.49
N ASN A 242 -13.60 1.95 18.07
CA ASN A 242 -12.40 2.15 18.87
C ASN A 242 -12.29 1.11 20.02
N GLN A 243 -11.06 0.74 20.37
CA GLN A 243 -10.71 -0.19 21.45
C GLN A 243 -11.17 -1.66 21.27
N GLN A 244 -11.68 -2.04 20.10
CA GLN A 244 -11.91 -3.45 19.78
C GLN A 244 -10.59 -4.23 19.66
N ALA A 245 -10.56 -5.42 20.25
CA ALA A 245 -9.43 -6.34 20.13
C ALA A 245 -9.26 -6.81 18.66
N PRO A 246 -8.02 -7.13 18.20
CA PRO A 246 -7.76 -7.53 16.82
C PRO A 246 -8.62 -8.70 16.32
N GLN A 247 -8.85 -9.71 17.17
CA GLN A 247 -9.71 -10.85 16.81
C GLN A 247 -11.14 -10.41 16.48
N VAL A 248 -11.71 -9.51 17.28
CA VAL A 248 -13.06 -8.98 17.04
C VAL A 248 -13.08 -8.19 15.73
N ARG A 249 -12.08 -7.36 15.48
CA ARG A 249 -11.96 -6.61 14.22
C ARG A 249 -11.92 -7.54 13.01
N ARG A 250 -11.15 -8.64 13.08
CA ARG A 250 -11.09 -9.64 12.02
C ARG A 250 -12.47 -10.23 11.71
N ASP A 251 -13.26 -10.52 12.74
CA ASP A 251 -14.63 -11.00 12.58
C ASP A 251 -15.53 -9.93 11.93
N GLN A 252 -15.38 -8.65 12.31
CA GLN A 252 -16.13 -7.53 11.70
C GLN A 252 -15.74 -7.29 10.23
N TYR A 253 -14.46 -7.41 9.89
CA TYR A 253 -13.96 -7.31 8.51
C TYR A 253 -14.37 -8.51 7.66
N ALA A 254 -14.57 -9.69 8.27
CA ALA A 254 -15.02 -10.88 7.56
C ALA A 254 -16.48 -10.78 7.06
N CYS A 255 -17.29 -9.89 7.64
CA CYS A 255 -18.65 -9.62 7.16
C CYS A 255 -18.68 -9.03 5.75
N ASP A 256 -19.74 -9.30 4.99
CA ASP A 256 -19.94 -8.79 3.63
C ASP A 256 -19.86 -7.26 3.55
N ILE A 257 -20.31 -6.61 4.63
CA ILE A 257 -20.32 -5.15 4.79
C ILE A 257 -19.72 -4.81 6.15
N THR A 258 -18.81 -3.84 6.19
CA THR A 258 -18.17 -3.35 7.42
C THR A 258 -18.34 -1.84 7.52
N TYR A 259 -19.00 -1.39 8.59
CA TYR A 259 -19.10 0.03 8.94
C TYR A 259 -17.94 0.44 9.84
N GLY A 260 -17.49 1.69 9.74
CA GLY A 260 -16.45 2.25 10.59
C GLY A 260 -16.17 3.71 10.30
N THR A 261 -15.16 4.26 10.96
CA THR A 261 -14.63 5.61 10.67
C THR A 261 -13.38 5.51 9.80
N ASN A 262 -13.04 6.59 9.10
CA ASN A 262 -11.82 6.68 8.31
C ASN A 262 -10.56 6.39 9.15
N SER A 263 -10.55 6.86 10.40
CA SER A 263 -9.46 6.67 11.36
C SER A 263 -9.30 5.20 11.73
N GLU A 264 -10.40 4.50 12.04
CA GLU A 264 -10.35 3.07 12.36
C GLU A 264 -9.85 2.24 11.19
N PHE A 265 -10.41 2.44 9.98
CA PHE A 265 -9.93 1.76 8.77
C PHE A 265 -8.45 2.06 8.47
N GLY A 266 -8.04 3.33 8.58
CA GLY A 266 -6.67 3.73 8.27
C GLY A 266 -5.65 3.23 9.29
N PHE A 267 -5.98 3.23 10.58
CA PHE A 267 -5.09 2.69 11.60
C PHE A 267 -5.00 1.16 11.56
N ASP A 268 -6.09 0.45 11.25
CA ASP A 268 -6.01 -1.00 11.02
C ASP A 268 -5.12 -1.32 9.81
N TYR A 269 -5.21 -0.54 8.73
CA TYR A 269 -4.30 -0.68 7.60
C TYR A 269 -2.82 -0.47 8.00
N LEU A 270 -2.54 0.57 8.79
CA LEU A 270 -1.18 0.83 9.28
C LEU A 270 -0.66 -0.29 10.19
N ARG A 271 -1.50 -0.82 11.08
CA ARG A 271 -1.15 -1.96 11.95
C ARG A 271 -0.86 -3.21 11.12
N ASP A 272 -1.71 -3.52 10.15
CA ASP A 272 -1.57 -4.72 9.30
C ASP A 272 -0.27 -4.70 8.45
N ASN A 273 0.26 -3.52 8.11
CA ASN A 273 1.45 -3.38 7.25
C ASN A 273 2.73 -2.98 8.00
N GLY A 274 2.63 -2.37 9.19
CA GLY A 274 3.77 -1.86 9.94
C GLY A 274 4.03 -2.57 11.27
N MET A 275 3.10 -3.38 11.76
CA MET A 275 3.19 -4.01 13.09
C MET A 275 2.88 -5.50 13.10
N ALA A 276 2.04 -6.00 12.19
CA ALA A 276 1.74 -7.42 12.10
C ALA A 276 2.99 -8.19 11.66
N SER A 277 3.35 -9.23 12.42
CA SER A 277 4.49 -10.11 12.15
C SER A 277 4.15 -11.24 11.18
N SER A 278 2.86 -11.55 11.04
CA SER A 278 2.36 -12.61 10.16
C SER A 278 1.04 -12.23 9.51
N ARG A 279 0.69 -12.94 8.43
CA ARG A 279 -0.60 -12.76 7.74
C ARG A 279 -1.80 -13.05 8.66
N ASP A 280 -1.66 -13.99 9.59
CA ASP A 280 -2.73 -14.39 10.50
C ASP A 280 -3.00 -13.34 11.58
N GLU A 281 -2.06 -12.41 11.81
CA GLU A 281 -2.27 -11.27 12.71
C GLU A 281 -3.07 -10.15 12.05
N GLN A 282 -3.05 -10.06 10.71
CA GLN A 282 -3.78 -9.03 9.98
C GLN A 282 -5.29 -9.12 10.22
N VAL A 283 -5.96 -7.97 10.26
CA VAL A 283 -7.39 -7.89 10.54
C VAL A 283 -8.21 -7.56 9.28
N GLN A 284 -7.65 -6.82 8.34
CA GLN A 284 -8.32 -6.45 7.09
C GLN A 284 -8.22 -7.57 6.04
N ARG A 285 -9.09 -7.51 5.03
CA ARG A 285 -9.11 -8.47 3.91
C ARG A 285 -9.08 -7.84 2.53
N GLY A 286 -8.54 -6.62 2.42
CA GLY A 286 -8.40 -5.85 1.19
C GLY A 286 -9.30 -4.60 1.11
N HIS A 287 -9.20 -3.87 0.00
CA HIS A 287 -9.88 -2.59 -0.21
C HIS A 287 -10.70 -2.59 -1.51
N TYR A 288 -11.78 -3.37 -1.53
CA TYR A 288 -12.55 -3.59 -2.76
C TYR A 288 -13.43 -2.40 -3.15
N PHE A 289 -14.31 -1.98 -2.24
CA PHE A 289 -15.26 -0.89 -2.48
C PHE A 289 -15.55 -0.16 -1.18
N ALA A 290 -15.54 1.17 -1.22
CA ALA A 290 -15.83 2.02 -0.09
C ALA A 290 -16.89 3.07 -0.46
N ILE A 291 -17.91 3.20 0.40
CA ILE A 291 -18.84 4.33 0.38
C ILE A 291 -18.46 5.24 1.53
N ILE A 292 -18.21 6.52 1.22
CA ILE A 292 -17.82 7.52 2.20
C ILE A 292 -19.00 8.47 2.39
N ASP A 293 -19.60 8.45 3.58
CA ASP A 293 -20.59 9.45 3.99
C ASP A 293 -19.88 10.73 4.43
N GLU A 294 -20.48 11.89 4.15
CA GLU A 294 -19.89 13.22 4.36
C GLU A 294 -18.46 13.33 3.78
N VAL A 295 -18.36 13.03 2.47
CA VAL A 295 -17.09 12.95 1.72
C VAL A 295 -16.26 14.22 1.76
N ASP A 296 -16.89 15.39 1.87
CA ASP A 296 -16.22 16.69 2.03
C ASP A 296 -15.48 16.76 3.37
N SER A 297 -16.13 16.37 4.47
CA SER A 297 -15.54 16.34 5.80
C SER A 297 -14.34 15.38 5.83
N ILE A 298 -14.47 14.20 5.25
CA ILE A 298 -13.43 13.16 5.33
C ILE A 298 -12.29 13.41 4.34
N LEU A 299 -12.59 13.59 3.05
CA LEU A 299 -11.54 13.67 2.01
C LEU A 299 -10.96 15.07 1.80
N ILE A 300 -11.57 16.11 2.37
CA ILE A 300 -11.05 17.49 2.28
C ILE A 300 -10.58 17.98 3.66
N ASP A 301 -11.47 18.00 4.66
CA ASP A 301 -11.14 18.63 5.95
C ASP A 301 -10.22 17.77 6.81
N GLU A 302 -10.49 16.47 6.93
CA GLU A 302 -9.68 15.54 7.74
C GLU A 302 -8.40 15.11 7.04
N ALA A 303 -8.38 15.07 5.70
CA ALA A 303 -7.22 14.71 4.89
C ALA A 303 -5.99 15.63 5.08
N ARG A 304 -6.14 16.74 5.82
CA ARG A 304 -5.03 17.64 6.18
C ARG A 304 -4.07 17.05 7.21
N THR A 305 -4.50 16.05 7.99
CA THR A 305 -3.69 15.45 9.06
C THR A 305 -3.43 13.97 8.73
N PRO A 306 -2.17 13.52 8.66
CA PRO A 306 -1.87 12.11 8.44
C PRO A 306 -2.19 11.25 9.66
N LEU A 307 -2.47 9.97 9.43
CA LEU A 307 -2.55 8.96 10.50
C LEU A 307 -1.14 8.48 10.85
N ILE A 308 -0.77 8.57 12.14
CA ILE A 308 0.58 8.26 12.61
C ILE A 308 0.49 7.25 13.75
N ILE A 309 1.20 6.13 13.61
CA ILE A 309 1.54 5.23 14.71
C ILE A 309 2.97 5.58 15.14
N SER A 310 3.13 6.00 16.39
CA SER A 310 4.45 6.22 16.98
C SER A 310 4.69 5.20 18.09
N GLY A 311 5.87 4.62 18.10
CA GLY A 311 6.34 3.73 19.16
C GLY A 311 7.61 4.31 19.79
N PRO A 312 7.91 3.97 21.06
CA PRO A 312 9.20 4.30 21.62
C PRO A 312 10.27 3.62 20.76
N SER A 313 11.20 4.40 20.22
CA SER A 313 12.35 3.80 19.57
C SER A 313 13.17 3.08 20.65
N VAL A 314 13.60 1.86 20.37
CA VAL A 314 14.58 1.10 21.18
C VAL A 314 15.95 1.78 21.03
N VAL A 315 16.07 3.00 21.56
CA VAL A 315 17.22 3.93 21.39
C VAL A 315 18.34 3.64 22.39
N SER A 316 18.20 2.65 23.27
CA SER A 316 19.28 2.33 24.21
C SER A 316 20.59 1.97 23.50
N THR A 317 20.53 1.34 22.33
CA THR A 317 21.71 0.94 21.54
C THR A 317 22.23 2.04 20.60
N SER A 318 21.36 2.88 20.00
CA SER A 318 21.81 3.86 19.00
C SER A 318 22.51 5.07 19.62
N THR A 319 22.12 5.48 20.84
CA THR A 319 22.83 6.56 21.55
C THR A 319 24.24 6.14 21.97
N GLU A 320 24.41 4.87 22.38
CA GLU A 320 25.72 4.30 22.73
C GLU A 320 26.69 4.30 21.55
N GLN A 321 26.21 3.99 20.34
CA GLN A 321 27.05 4.02 19.13
C GLN A 321 27.50 5.44 18.77
N TYR A 322 26.61 6.44 18.83
CA TYR A 322 27.00 7.83 18.61
C TYR A 322 28.01 8.31 19.66
N ASP A 323 27.79 7.98 20.93
CA ASP A 323 28.71 8.34 22.01
C ASP A 323 30.07 7.67 21.85
N ARG A 324 30.11 6.41 21.37
CA ARG A 324 31.34 5.67 21.09
C ARG A 324 32.11 6.24 19.90
N HIS A 325 31.45 6.50 18.78
CA HIS A 325 32.14 6.85 17.53
C HIS A 325 32.43 8.34 17.38
N LYS A 326 31.63 9.23 17.98
CA LYS A 326 31.83 10.68 17.86
C LYS A 326 33.25 11.13 18.24
N PRO A 327 33.84 10.72 19.38
CA PRO A 327 35.21 11.12 19.73
C PRO A 327 36.25 10.62 18.72
N LEU A 328 36.06 9.44 18.14
CA LEU A 328 36.96 8.87 17.12
C LEU A 328 36.89 9.66 15.82
N VAL A 329 35.68 9.98 15.35
CA VAL A 329 35.46 10.81 14.17
C VAL A 329 36.02 12.22 14.37
N GLU A 330 35.85 12.83 15.55
CA GLU A 330 36.47 14.12 15.87
C GLU A 330 38.00 14.07 15.79
N GLN A 331 38.62 12.97 16.23
CA GLN A 331 40.06 12.78 16.11
C GLN A 331 40.50 12.56 14.66
N LEU A 332 39.75 11.79 13.88
CA LEU A 332 39.98 11.57 12.45
C LEU A 332 39.98 12.90 11.69
N VAL A 333 38.97 13.74 11.92
CA VAL A 333 38.87 15.08 11.31
C VAL A 333 40.06 15.96 11.72
N LYS A 334 40.51 15.90 12.99
CA LYS A 334 41.72 16.61 13.42
C LYS A 334 42.96 16.13 12.68
N ARG A 335 43.12 14.81 12.47
CA ARG A 335 44.25 14.22 11.72
C ARG A 335 44.23 14.64 10.25
N GLN A 336 43.08 14.59 9.60
CA GLN A 336 42.90 15.08 8.23
C GLN A 336 43.27 16.57 8.10
N ASN A 337 42.83 17.40 9.05
CA ASN A 337 43.14 18.83 9.05
C ASN A 337 44.65 19.09 9.20
N LEU A 338 45.34 18.33 10.04
CA LEU A 338 46.80 18.42 10.19
C LEU A 338 47.50 18.03 8.88
N LEU A 339 47.11 16.90 8.29
CA LEU A 339 47.62 16.43 7.00
C LEU A 339 47.43 17.48 5.89
N CYS A 340 46.23 18.07 5.77
CA CYS A 340 45.97 19.12 4.79
C CYS A 340 46.82 20.39 5.03
N ASN A 341 47.13 20.72 6.28
CA ASN A 341 48.04 21.83 6.59
C ASN A 341 49.50 21.52 6.22
N GLU A 342 49.95 20.28 6.40
CA GLU A 342 51.27 19.82 5.96
C GLU A 342 51.37 19.84 4.43
N LEU A 343 50.36 19.31 3.73
CA LEU A 343 50.27 19.37 2.27
C LEU A 343 50.30 20.81 1.75
N ALA A 344 49.66 21.76 2.46
CA ALA A 344 49.72 23.17 2.11
C ALA A 344 51.13 23.77 2.27
N SER A 345 51.92 23.31 3.25
CA SER A 345 53.33 23.70 3.36
C SER A 345 54.17 23.13 2.22
N ARG A 346 54.00 21.84 1.93
CA ARG A 346 54.70 21.17 0.82
C ARG A 346 54.37 21.82 -0.53
N ALA A 347 53.11 22.21 -0.75
CA ALA A 347 52.72 22.94 -1.94
C ALA A 347 53.48 24.27 -2.08
N ARG A 348 53.69 25.03 -0.99
CA ARG A 348 54.48 26.28 -1.02
C ARG A 348 55.95 26.01 -1.32
N GLU A 349 56.55 25.03 -0.66
CA GLU A 349 57.96 24.67 -0.87
C GLU A 349 58.22 24.20 -2.31
N ALA A 350 57.29 23.45 -2.89
CA ALA A 350 57.35 23.03 -4.29
C ALA A 350 57.27 24.24 -5.25
N LEU A 351 56.38 25.20 -4.97
CA LEU A 351 56.28 26.45 -5.73
C LEU A 351 57.57 27.28 -5.66
N GLU A 352 58.21 27.38 -4.48
CA GLU A 352 59.49 28.09 -4.32
C GLU A 352 60.64 27.44 -5.12
N LYS A 353 60.59 26.12 -5.31
CA LYS A 353 61.55 25.36 -6.11
C LYS A 353 61.23 25.33 -7.60
N GLY A 354 60.06 25.86 -8.01
CA GLY A 354 59.58 25.81 -9.39
C GLY A 354 59.01 24.45 -9.82
N ASP A 355 58.69 23.56 -8.88
CA ASP A 355 58.03 22.27 -9.15
C ASP A 355 56.50 22.44 -9.15
N GLU A 356 55.97 22.84 -10.30
CA GLU A 356 54.52 23.02 -10.47
C GLU A 356 53.73 21.71 -10.36
N GLU A 357 54.33 20.57 -10.71
CA GLU A 357 53.64 19.27 -10.71
C GLU A 357 53.37 18.81 -9.27
N GLU A 358 54.39 18.85 -8.40
CA GLU A 358 54.25 18.52 -6.99
C GLU A 358 53.32 19.52 -6.27
N ALA A 359 53.45 20.82 -6.57
CA ALA A 359 52.58 21.84 -6.03
C ALA A 359 51.11 21.61 -6.40
N GLY A 360 50.83 21.34 -7.68
CA GLY A 360 49.49 21.06 -8.19
C GLY A 360 48.86 19.81 -7.57
N ARG A 361 49.64 18.72 -7.43
CA ARG A 361 49.18 17.48 -6.79
C ARG A 361 48.81 17.70 -5.31
N ASN A 362 49.62 18.44 -4.56
CA ASN A 362 49.34 18.74 -3.16
C ASN A 362 48.10 19.64 -3.00
N LEU A 363 47.93 20.65 -3.87
CA LEU A 363 46.71 21.48 -3.89
C LEU A 363 45.45 20.63 -4.17
N PHE A 364 45.54 19.69 -5.10
CA PHE A 364 44.44 18.78 -5.43
C PHE A 364 44.07 17.86 -4.25
N LYS A 365 45.07 17.30 -3.55
CA LYS A 365 44.85 16.53 -2.31
C LYS A 365 44.12 17.34 -1.23
N ILE A 366 44.52 18.60 -1.01
CA ILE A 366 43.84 19.46 -0.03
C ILE A 366 42.40 19.72 -0.47
N LYS A 367 42.16 19.93 -1.77
CA LYS A 367 40.79 20.09 -2.31
C LYS A 367 39.93 18.86 -2.03
N LEU A 368 40.47 17.65 -2.21
CA LEU A 368 39.75 16.41 -1.93
C LEU A 368 39.52 16.18 -0.42
N GLY A 369 40.52 16.46 0.43
CA GLY A 369 40.45 16.13 1.86
C GLY A 369 39.84 17.22 2.75
N GLN A 370 40.00 18.49 2.38
CA GLN A 370 39.46 19.63 3.12
C GLN A 370 39.31 20.86 2.19
N PRO A 371 38.27 20.92 1.33
CA PRO A 371 38.07 22.02 0.38
C PRO A 371 38.03 23.41 1.03
N ARG A 372 37.54 23.47 2.28
CA ARG A 372 37.45 24.70 3.09
C ARG A 372 38.69 24.99 3.94
N ASN A 373 39.82 24.35 3.65
CA ASN A 373 41.06 24.62 4.37
C ASN A 373 41.47 26.10 4.21
N ARG A 374 41.79 26.79 5.32
CA ARG A 374 42.09 28.23 5.32
C ARG A 374 43.29 28.59 4.45
N GLN A 375 44.30 27.73 4.36
CA GLN A 375 45.49 27.97 3.55
C GLN A 375 45.19 27.79 2.06
N LEU A 376 44.43 26.73 1.71
CA LEU A 376 43.96 26.52 0.34
C LEU A 376 43.12 27.72 -0.13
N MET A 377 42.15 28.16 0.68
CA MET A 377 41.29 29.30 0.32
C MET A 377 42.08 30.58 0.03
N ARG A 378 43.15 30.87 0.79
CA ARG A 378 44.05 31.99 0.52
C ARG A 378 44.84 31.80 -0.78
N MET A 379 45.36 30.59 -1.02
CA MET A 379 46.05 30.29 -2.28
C MET A 379 45.12 30.42 -3.49
N MET A 380 43.83 30.13 -3.32
CA MET A 380 42.83 30.29 -4.38
C MET A 380 42.48 31.75 -4.68
N GLU A 381 43.00 32.73 -3.93
CA GLU A 381 42.92 34.14 -4.32
C GLU A 381 43.84 34.43 -5.53
N ASP A 382 44.93 33.68 -5.68
CA ASP A 382 45.86 33.78 -6.81
C ASP A 382 45.28 33.10 -8.08
N PRO A 383 45.13 33.81 -9.21
CA PRO A 383 44.66 33.21 -10.47
C PRO A 383 45.56 32.09 -11.02
N ASP A 384 46.87 32.16 -10.82
CA ASP A 384 47.81 31.20 -11.40
C ASP A 384 47.81 29.90 -10.61
N LEU A 385 47.70 29.96 -9.28
CA LEU A 385 47.49 28.77 -8.43
C LEU A 385 46.14 28.10 -8.69
N ARG A 386 45.10 28.88 -8.99
CA ARG A 386 43.80 28.32 -9.42
C ARG A 386 43.92 27.54 -10.73
N ARG A 387 44.63 28.10 -11.71
CA ARG A 387 44.89 27.41 -13.00
C ARG A 387 45.70 26.14 -12.78
N LEU A 388 46.71 26.18 -11.90
CA LEU A 388 47.53 25.02 -11.57
C LEU A 388 46.71 23.88 -10.92
N LEU A 389 45.85 24.22 -9.96
CA LEU A 389 44.92 23.25 -9.35
C LEU A 389 43.97 22.65 -10.38
N GLN A 390 43.35 23.48 -11.23
CA GLN A 390 42.43 23.00 -12.28
C GLN A 390 43.14 22.09 -13.29
N LYS A 391 44.37 22.42 -13.66
CA LYS A 391 45.20 21.59 -14.55
C LYS A 391 45.49 20.23 -13.92
N SER A 392 45.84 20.21 -12.64
CA SER A 392 46.13 18.99 -11.88
C SER A 392 44.89 18.13 -11.65
N GLU A 393 43.75 18.76 -11.39
CA GLU A 393 42.45 18.08 -11.29
C GLU A 393 42.09 17.42 -12.63
N LEU A 394 42.17 18.19 -13.73
CA LEU A 394 41.82 17.68 -15.06
C LEU A 394 42.71 16.52 -15.50
N SER A 395 44.01 16.52 -15.16
CA SER A 395 44.89 15.39 -15.49
C SER A 395 44.47 14.11 -14.77
N MET A 396 44.10 14.20 -13.49
CA MET A 396 43.75 13.03 -12.67
C MET A 396 42.43 12.36 -13.09
N TYR A 397 41.54 13.08 -13.76
CA TYR A 397 40.28 12.53 -14.29
C TYR A 397 40.39 11.97 -15.72
N GLN A 398 41.58 11.92 -16.31
CA GLN A 398 41.81 11.22 -17.58
C GLN A 398 41.80 9.70 -17.35
N ASP A 399 41.18 8.93 -18.26
CA ASP A 399 41.01 7.47 -18.12
C ASP A 399 42.34 6.72 -17.89
N ALA A 400 43.47 7.24 -18.39
CA ALA A 400 44.79 6.66 -18.20
C ALA A 400 45.34 6.78 -16.76
N GLN A 401 44.79 7.67 -15.92
CA GLN A 401 45.30 7.99 -14.57
C GLN A 401 44.33 7.60 -13.43
N LYS A 402 43.30 6.78 -13.70
CA LYS A 402 42.36 6.31 -12.66
C LYS A 402 43.04 5.61 -11.48
N ARG A 403 44.12 4.87 -11.73
CA ARG A 403 44.93 4.22 -10.69
C ARG A 403 45.67 5.25 -9.83
N ASP A 404 46.20 6.30 -10.44
CA ASP A 404 46.91 7.37 -9.74
C ASP A 404 45.95 8.23 -8.91
N LEU A 405 44.74 8.49 -9.42
CA LEU A 405 43.68 9.15 -8.67
C LEU A 405 43.29 8.35 -7.42
N PHE A 406 43.14 7.03 -7.54
CA PHE A 406 42.86 6.16 -6.39
C PHE A 406 44.01 6.20 -5.38
N ALA A 407 45.26 6.07 -5.84
CA ALA A 407 46.43 6.16 -4.98
C ALA A 407 46.52 7.51 -4.23
N ILE A 408 46.17 8.61 -4.89
CA ILE A 408 46.12 9.94 -4.26
C ILE A 408 45.04 10.03 -3.19
N LYS A 409 43.88 9.43 -3.41
CA LYS A 409 42.79 9.40 -2.42
C LYS A 409 43.21 8.60 -1.17
N GLU A 410 43.88 7.47 -1.35
CA GLU A 410 44.37 6.63 -0.23
C GLU A 410 45.48 7.29 0.61
N GLU A 411 46.07 8.40 0.14
CA GLU A 411 46.96 9.22 0.95
C GLU A 411 46.21 10.17 1.91
N LEU A 412 44.88 10.11 1.98
CA LEU A 412 44.03 10.91 2.85
C LEU A 412 43.26 9.98 3.79
N TYR A 413 42.80 10.48 4.95
CA TYR A 413 41.93 9.71 5.84
C TYR A 413 40.50 9.62 5.28
N PHE A 414 40.02 10.67 4.62
CA PHE A 414 38.75 10.70 3.92
C PHE A 414 38.77 11.73 2.79
N THR A 415 37.84 11.62 1.84
CA THR A 415 37.61 12.62 0.80
C THR A 415 36.21 13.20 0.87
N ILE A 416 36.05 14.44 0.45
CA ILE A 416 34.77 15.17 0.45
C ILE A 416 34.39 15.47 -1.01
N ASP A 417 33.17 15.10 -1.39
CA ASP A 417 32.52 15.58 -2.61
C ASP A 417 31.51 16.68 -2.27
N GLU A 418 31.90 17.94 -2.49
CA GLU A 418 31.03 19.09 -2.25
C GLU A 418 29.80 19.13 -3.18
N LYS A 419 29.86 18.48 -4.36
CA LYS A 419 28.71 18.42 -5.28
C LYS A 419 27.74 17.31 -4.90
N GLY A 420 28.28 16.16 -4.47
CA GLY A 420 27.51 15.01 -3.99
C GLY A 420 26.95 15.19 -2.58
N HIS A 421 27.45 16.17 -1.81
CA HIS A 421 27.20 16.31 -0.37
C HIS A 421 27.59 15.05 0.42
N ASP A 422 28.70 14.43 0.02
CA ASP A 422 29.13 13.13 0.54
C ASP A 422 30.59 13.15 1.01
N ALA A 423 30.95 12.18 1.86
CA ALA A 423 32.32 11.96 2.31
C ALA A 423 32.66 10.47 2.37
N ASP A 424 33.72 10.09 1.67
CA ASP A 424 34.19 8.71 1.60
C ASP A 424 35.37 8.48 2.56
N LEU A 425 35.26 7.46 3.41
CA LEU A 425 36.35 7.02 4.28
C LEU A 425 37.37 6.20 3.48
N MET A 426 38.65 6.58 3.55
CA MET A 426 39.74 5.88 2.85
C MET A 426 40.38 4.82 3.74
N GLU A 427 41.30 4.01 3.23
CA GLU A 427 42.00 2.95 3.99
C GLU A 427 42.63 3.50 5.27
N MET A 428 43.39 4.60 5.18
CA MET A 428 43.96 5.28 6.35
C MET A 428 42.90 5.68 7.39
N GLY A 429 41.69 6.04 6.95
CA GLY A 429 40.59 6.41 7.83
C GLY A 429 39.92 5.21 8.49
N ARG A 430 39.75 4.11 7.76
CA ARG A 430 39.22 2.84 8.26
C ARG A 430 40.13 2.25 9.32
N GLU A 431 41.43 2.13 9.03
CA GLU A 431 42.44 1.66 9.99
C GLU A 431 42.48 2.52 11.25
N PHE A 432 42.29 3.84 11.10
CA PHE A 432 42.26 4.75 12.25
C PHE A 432 41.03 4.55 13.15
N LEU A 433 39.85 4.36 12.54
CA LEU A 433 38.59 4.23 13.29
C LEU A 433 38.39 2.83 13.87
N SER A 434 38.85 1.79 13.18
CA SER A 434 38.73 0.39 13.60
C SER A 434 39.98 -0.40 13.19
N PRO A 435 41.04 -0.36 14.02
CA PRO A 435 42.31 -1.04 13.71
C PRO A 435 42.21 -2.57 13.76
N ASP A 436 41.25 -3.10 14.53
CA ASP A 436 41.04 -4.54 14.71
C ASP A 436 40.05 -5.12 13.69
N ASP A 437 39.28 -4.28 12.99
CA ASP A 437 38.31 -4.68 11.98
C ASP A 437 38.21 -3.61 10.86
N PRO A 438 39.01 -3.74 9.79
CA PRO A 438 39.02 -2.80 8.66
C PRO A 438 37.70 -2.77 7.86
N GLU A 439 36.88 -3.82 7.95
CA GLU A 439 35.61 -3.93 7.21
C GLU A 439 34.42 -3.35 7.99
N ALA A 440 34.60 -2.95 9.25
CA ALA A 440 33.55 -2.40 10.11
C ALA A 440 32.81 -1.17 9.54
N PHE A 441 33.42 -0.45 8.59
CA PHE A 441 32.86 0.73 7.93
C PHE A 441 32.56 0.52 6.45
N VAL A 442 32.57 -0.73 5.98
CA VAL A 442 32.21 -1.11 4.62
C VAL A 442 30.77 -1.62 4.66
N LEU A 443 29.90 -1.06 3.81
CA LEU A 443 28.54 -1.54 3.67
C LEU A 443 28.56 -2.94 3.01
N PRO A 444 28.10 -3.99 3.69
CA PRO A 444 28.04 -5.32 3.09
C PRO A 444 26.98 -5.37 1.98
N ASP A 445 27.18 -6.23 0.98
CA ASP A 445 26.12 -6.55 0.02
C ASP A 445 25.10 -7.49 0.69
N LEU A 446 24.10 -6.89 1.33
CA LEU A 446 23.03 -7.61 2.01
C LEU A 446 22.22 -8.49 1.05
N ALA A 447 22.14 -8.15 -0.23
CA ALA A 447 21.37 -8.92 -1.19
C ALA A 447 22.07 -10.25 -1.50
N GLU A 448 23.40 -10.22 -1.69
CA GLU A 448 24.21 -11.43 -1.86
C GLU A 448 24.20 -12.27 -0.57
N ALA A 449 24.44 -11.65 0.59
CA ALA A 449 24.47 -12.35 1.88
C ALA A 449 23.12 -12.99 2.24
N PHE A 450 21.99 -12.31 1.98
CA PHE A 450 20.67 -12.90 2.20
C PHE A 450 20.35 -14.02 1.21
N ALA A 451 20.77 -13.89 -0.06
CA ALA A 451 20.59 -14.95 -1.04
C ALA A 451 21.35 -16.22 -0.65
N GLU A 452 22.56 -16.10 -0.12
CA GLU A 452 23.33 -17.23 0.41
C GLU A 452 22.65 -17.88 1.61
N ILE A 453 22.13 -17.07 2.55
CA ILE A 453 21.39 -17.56 3.73
C ILE A 453 20.06 -18.23 3.33
N ASP A 454 19.37 -17.71 2.32
CA ASP A 454 18.12 -18.27 1.81
C ASP A 454 18.33 -19.55 0.99
N ALA A 455 19.50 -19.71 0.36
CA ALA A 455 19.87 -20.89 -0.39
C ALA A 455 20.25 -22.07 0.52
N ASP A 456 20.57 -21.82 1.79
CA ASP A 456 20.86 -22.85 2.78
C ASP A 456 19.57 -23.54 3.25
N LEU A 457 19.38 -24.79 2.77
CA LEU A 457 18.23 -25.64 3.10
C LEU A 457 18.42 -26.43 4.40
N GLU A 458 19.61 -26.40 5.00
CA GLU A 458 19.92 -27.16 6.22
C GLU A 458 19.59 -26.40 7.51
N ILE A 459 19.33 -25.08 7.42
CA ILE A 459 18.94 -24.24 8.56
C ILE A 459 17.41 -24.10 8.67
N ASP A 460 16.91 -24.12 9.91
CA ASP A 460 15.52 -23.82 10.22
C ASP A 460 15.19 -22.32 10.09
N ASP A 461 13.91 -21.99 10.09
CA ASP A 461 13.44 -20.63 9.82
C ASP A 461 13.80 -19.63 10.94
N ASP A 462 13.95 -20.09 12.19
CA ASP A 462 14.34 -19.23 13.32
C ASP A 462 15.84 -18.90 13.22
N THR A 463 16.69 -19.91 12.98
CA THR A 463 18.13 -19.72 12.75
C THR A 463 18.39 -18.85 11.51
N ARG A 464 17.56 -18.96 10.47
CA ARG A 464 17.65 -18.12 9.27
C ARG A 464 17.33 -16.66 9.58
N ALA A 465 16.28 -16.41 10.36
CA ALA A 465 15.92 -15.07 10.81
C ALA A 465 17.05 -14.47 11.67
N GLU A 466 17.57 -15.21 12.64
CA GLU A 466 18.69 -14.78 13.49
C GLU A 466 19.94 -14.39 12.69
N ARG A 467 20.32 -15.19 11.68
CA ARG A 467 21.48 -14.87 10.83
C ARG A 467 21.26 -13.63 9.96
N LYS A 468 20.05 -13.43 9.44
CA LYS A 468 19.71 -12.22 8.67
C LYS A 468 19.68 -10.99 9.57
N ASP A 469 19.14 -11.12 10.77
CA ASP A 469 19.10 -10.05 11.76
C ASP A 469 20.52 -9.67 12.19
N ALA A 470 21.41 -10.64 12.38
CA ALA A 470 22.82 -10.38 12.71
C ALA A 470 23.59 -9.61 11.63
N LEU A 471 23.15 -9.65 10.36
CA LEU A 471 23.72 -8.87 9.25
C LEU A 471 23.09 -7.48 9.11
N GLN A 472 21.94 -7.24 9.75
CA GLN A 472 21.23 -5.95 9.74
C GLN A 472 21.63 -5.05 10.91
N VAL A 473 22.37 -5.57 11.89
CA VAL A 473 22.92 -4.87 13.07
C VAL A 473 24.34 -4.44 12.78
#